data_AF-A0A829HI00-F1
#
_entry.id   AF-A0A829HI00-F1
#
_cell.length_a   1.000
_cell.length_b   1.000
_cell.length_c   1.000
_cell.angle_alpha   90.00
_cell.angle_beta   90.00
_cell.angle_gamma   90.00
#
_symmetry.space_group_name_H-M   'P 1'
#
loop_
_entity.id
_entity.type
_entity.pdbx_description
1 polymer ?
#
loop_
_entity_poly.entity_id
_entity_poly.type
_entity_poly.pdbx_seq_one_letter_code
_entity_poly.pdbx_strand_id
1 'polypeptide(L)'
;MPHKPLMTLIFTFTALTESTFLYANESIQTDANSHYSSTPSKNMKQIYQGEHGIWFLSKYRGRKGGCAVSYNSGLNQLTLFGPTEKNTGALLFTGPHIPITTSNQQLDIVIRTDHSVMPTEATLLPSQNKGMLFVPVTMVQTAPQLDDVGAMEILLQGKTIYASSISGGFRARDALMSCIKS
;
A
#
# COMPACT_ATOMS: atom_id res chain seq x y z
N MET A 1 1.86 20.23 65.61
CA MET A 1 0.78 20.80 64.78
C MET A 1 1.14 22.27 64.52
N PRO A 2 1.06 22.85 63.31
CA PRO A 2 0.33 22.43 62.11
C PRO A 2 1.16 22.31 60.80
N HIS A 3 0.61 21.45 59.94
CA HIS A 3 0.59 21.31 58.48
C HIS A 3 1.59 22.03 57.54
N LYS A 4 2.40 21.21 56.86
CA LYS A 4 3.01 21.50 55.56
C LYS A 4 1.96 21.34 54.44
N PRO A 5 1.89 22.24 53.44
CA PRO A 5 1.02 22.02 52.28
C PRO A 5 1.62 20.93 51.37
N LEU A 6 0.75 19.98 51.03
CA LEU A 6 1.00 18.87 50.13
C LEU A 6 1.00 19.38 48.67
N MET A 7 1.95 18.83 47.92
CA MET A 7 2.19 18.92 46.49
C MET A 7 0.92 18.68 45.64
N THR A 8 0.70 19.48 44.61
CA THR A 8 -0.02 19.05 43.40
C THR A 8 0.56 19.80 42.20
N LEU A 9 1.54 19.16 41.53
CA LEU A 9 2.09 19.64 40.26
C LEU A 9 1.29 18.95 39.16
N ILE A 10 0.39 19.70 38.54
CA ILE A 10 -0.36 19.27 37.37
C ILE A 10 0.60 19.36 36.17
N PHE A 11 1.13 18.22 35.73
CA PHE A 11 1.84 18.14 34.45
C PHE A 11 0.79 18.05 33.33
N THR A 12 0.40 19.18 32.75
CA THR A 12 -0.26 19.20 31.45
C THR A 12 0.80 18.94 30.38
N PHE A 13 0.89 17.70 29.90
CA PHE A 13 1.63 17.39 28.68
C PHE A 13 0.80 17.87 27.48
N THR A 14 1.02 19.11 27.04
CA THR A 14 0.67 19.50 25.67
C THR A 14 1.71 18.88 24.74
N ALA A 15 1.49 17.62 24.34
CA ALA A 15 2.20 17.04 23.22
C ALA A 15 1.60 17.60 21.92
N LEU A 16 1.98 18.84 21.58
CA LEU A 16 1.97 19.31 20.20
C LEU A 16 3.19 18.68 19.53
N THR A 17 3.06 17.45 19.04
CA THR A 17 3.98 16.98 18.02
C THR A 17 3.53 17.60 16.71
N GLU A 18 4.07 18.77 16.41
CA GLU A 18 4.22 19.20 15.03
C GLU A 18 5.03 18.12 14.32
N SER A 19 4.40 17.41 13.39
CA SER A 19 5.09 16.51 12.48
C SER A 19 5.96 17.39 11.57
N THR A 20 7.18 17.70 12.01
CA THR A 20 8.22 18.26 11.14
C THR A 20 8.60 17.18 10.13
N PHE A 21 7.97 17.24 8.95
CA PHE A 21 8.50 16.62 7.74
C PHE A 21 9.85 17.29 7.44
N LEU A 22 10.93 16.69 7.94
CA LEU A 22 12.28 17.01 7.49
C LEU A 22 12.41 16.47 6.06
N TYR A 23 12.12 17.33 5.09
CA TYR A 23 12.58 17.16 3.72
C TYR A 23 14.11 17.15 3.74
N ALA A 24 14.70 15.99 3.56
CA ALA A 24 16.07 15.91 3.09
C ALA A 24 16.10 16.50 1.68
N ASN A 25 16.48 17.78 1.59
CA ASN A 25 16.95 18.40 0.36
C ASN A 25 18.27 17.75 -0.03
N GLU A 26 18.20 16.63 -0.73
CA GLU A 26 19.19 16.34 -1.76
C GLU A 26 18.56 16.72 -3.08
N SER A 27 19.10 17.79 -3.67
CA SER A 27 18.82 18.22 -5.03
C SER A 27 19.13 17.07 -5.99
N ILE A 28 18.13 16.24 -6.30
CA ILE A 28 18.20 15.35 -7.44
C ILE A 28 18.00 16.26 -8.65
N GLN A 29 19.12 16.68 -9.24
CA GLN A 29 19.14 17.10 -10.63
C GLN A 29 18.36 16.06 -11.42
N THR A 30 17.31 16.52 -12.09
CA THR A 30 16.55 15.75 -13.06
C THR A 30 17.49 15.32 -14.17
N ASP A 31 18.12 14.16 -14.00
CA ASP A 31 18.62 13.37 -15.12
C ASP A 31 17.39 12.85 -15.86
N ALA A 32 17.11 13.49 -16.98
CA ALA A 32 16.01 13.19 -17.91
C ALA A 32 16.13 11.82 -18.61
N ASN A 33 16.82 10.83 -18.00
CA ASN A 33 17.22 9.58 -18.65
C ASN A 33 17.07 8.32 -17.78
N SER A 34 16.20 8.29 -16.78
CA SER A 34 15.72 7.00 -16.22
C SER A 34 14.51 6.50 -17.01
N HIS A 35 14.76 6.02 -18.23
CA HIS A 35 13.81 5.20 -18.97
C HIS A 35 13.64 3.84 -18.26
N TYR A 36 12.96 3.83 -17.12
CA TYR A 36 12.25 2.63 -16.72
C TYR A 36 11.10 2.46 -17.71
N SER A 37 11.30 1.58 -18.69
CA SER A 37 10.24 1.22 -19.63
C SER A 37 9.12 0.56 -18.85
N SER A 38 8.13 1.35 -18.42
CA SER A 38 6.83 0.85 -18.01
C SER A 38 6.07 0.45 -19.28
N THR A 39 6.61 -0.50 -20.05
CA THR A 39 5.89 -1.02 -21.22
C THR A 39 4.65 -1.71 -20.66
N PRO A 40 3.44 -1.19 -20.89
CA PRO A 40 2.24 -1.85 -20.45
C PRO A 40 2.25 -3.22 -21.13
N SER A 41 2.16 -4.30 -20.36
CA SER A 41 1.87 -5.59 -20.96
C SER A 41 0.60 -5.43 -21.80
N LYS A 42 0.48 -6.13 -22.95
CA LYS A 42 -0.66 -6.01 -23.89
C LYS A 42 -2.06 -6.13 -23.26
N ASN A 43 -2.14 -6.53 -21.98
CA ASN A 43 -3.37 -6.75 -21.22
C ASN A 43 -3.59 -5.73 -20.08
N MET A 44 -2.79 -4.65 -19.99
CA MET A 44 -2.94 -3.58 -19.00
C MET A 44 -3.49 -2.31 -19.64
N LYS A 45 -4.60 -1.81 -19.09
CA LYS A 45 -5.22 -0.53 -19.46
C LYS A 45 -4.97 0.48 -18.34
N GLN A 46 -4.34 1.61 -18.64
CA GLN A 46 -4.28 2.73 -17.69
C GLN A 46 -5.70 3.26 -17.43
N ILE A 47 -6.05 3.45 -16.16
CA ILE A 47 -7.39 3.90 -15.74
C ILE A 47 -7.35 5.23 -14.98
N TYR A 48 -6.21 5.60 -14.40
CA TYR A 48 -6.01 6.90 -13.73
C TYR A 48 -4.51 7.21 -13.63
N GLN A 49 -4.17 8.49 -13.67
CA GLN A 49 -2.81 8.99 -13.41
C GLN A 49 -2.92 10.18 -12.45
N GLY A 50 -2.35 10.02 -11.27
CA GLY A 50 -2.19 11.08 -10.28
C GLY A 50 -0.74 11.57 -10.25
N GLU A 51 -0.48 12.52 -9.36
CA GLU A 51 0.86 13.10 -9.15
C GLU A 51 1.88 12.03 -8.72
N HIS A 52 1.49 11.14 -7.81
CA HIS A 52 2.39 10.17 -7.18
C HIS A 52 2.38 8.79 -7.84
N GLY A 53 1.51 8.54 -8.83
CA GLY A 53 1.43 7.21 -9.43
C GLY A 53 0.28 6.99 -10.39
N ILE A 54 0.27 5.80 -10.98
CA ILE A 54 -0.62 5.43 -12.07
C ILE A 54 -1.37 4.15 -11.72
N TRP A 55 -2.69 4.15 -11.91
CA TRP A 55 -3.52 2.96 -11.82
C TRP A 55 -3.68 2.29 -13.19
N PHE A 56 -3.56 0.97 -13.18
CA PHE A 56 -3.80 0.10 -14.33
C PHE A 56 -4.85 -0.95 -13.98
N LEU A 57 -5.75 -1.24 -14.92
CA LEU A 57 -6.61 -2.41 -14.92
C LEU A 57 -5.96 -3.50 -15.77
N SER A 58 -5.88 -4.72 -15.25
CA SER A 58 -5.45 -5.90 -16.00
C SER A 58 -6.52 -6.98 -15.97
N LYS A 59 -6.68 -7.66 -17.12
CA LYS A 59 -7.48 -8.88 -17.25
C LYS A 59 -6.54 -10.06 -17.47
N TYR A 60 -6.56 -11.06 -16.60
CA TYR A 60 -5.77 -12.28 -16.82
C TYR A 60 -6.64 -13.38 -17.44
N ARG A 61 -6.16 -13.92 -18.57
CA ARG A 61 -6.81 -15.01 -19.31
C ARG A 61 -6.32 -16.36 -18.76
N GLY A 62 -6.75 -16.72 -17.55
CA GLY A 62 -6.56 -18.06 -16.96
C GLY A 62 -7.85 -18.89 -16.99
N ARG A 63 -7.83 -20.16 -16.54
CA ARG A 63 -9.01 -21.06 -16.51
C ARG A 63 -10.23 -20.51 -15.76
N LYS A 64 -10.06 -19.54 -14.86
CA LYS A 64 -11.16 -18.87 -14.13
C LYS A 64 -11.36 -17.40 -14.53
N GLY A 65 -10.52 -16.88 -15.43
CA GLY A 65 -10.43 -15.45 -15.70
C GLY A 65 -10.13 -14.63 -14.43
N GLY A 66 -9.98 -13.33 -14.58
CA GLY A 66 -10.14 -12.40 -13.47
C GLY A 66 -9.50 -11.05 -13.70
N CYS A 67 -9.76 -10.17 -12.74
CA CYS A 67 -9.50 -8.75 -12.84
C CYS A 67 -8.53 -8.34 -11.74
N ALA A 68 -7.59 -7.47 -12.05
CA ALA A 68 -6.75 -6.85 -11.03
C ALA A 68 -6.54 -5.39 -11.35
N VAL A 69 -6.43 -4.57 -10.30
CA VAL A 69 -6.01 -3.18 -10.41
C VAL A 69 -4.67 -3.00 -9.71
N SER A 70 -3.73 -2.34 -10.38
CA SER A 70 -2.38 -2.12 -9.89
C SER A 70 -2.07 -0.63 -9.83
N TYR A 71 -1.55 -0.17 -8.71
CA TYR A 71 -1.02 1.18 -8.52
C TYR A 71 0.50 1.13 -8.54
N ASN A 72 1.11 1.87 -9.47
CA ASN A 72 2.56 1.99 -9.56
C ASN A 72 2.97 3.40 -9.10
N SER A 73 3.88 3.47 -8.12
CA SER A 73 4.41 4.70 -7.53
C SER A 73 5.92 4.57 -7.33
N GLY A 74 6.71 5.12 -8.25
CA GLY A 74 8.17 4.93 -8.26
C GLY A 74 8.55 3.46 -8.35
N LEU A 75 9.35 2.99 -7.38
CA LEU A 75 9.77 1.58 -7.27
C LEU A 75 8.73 0.69 -6.56
N ASN A 76 7.67 1.28 -6.01
CA ASN A 76 6.64 0.57 -5.27
C ASN A 76 5.43 0.27 -6.16
N GLN A 77 4.85 -0.91 -5.97
CA GLN A 77 3.63 -1.34 -6.64
C GLN A 77 2.68 -1.97 -5.61
N LEU A 78 1.41 -1.59 -5.67
CA LEU A 78 0.29 -2.27 -5.01
C LEU A 78 -0.56 -2.92 -6.09
N THR A 79 -1.02 -4.15 -5.88
CA THR A 79 -2.00 -4.80 -6.76
C THR A 79 -3.11 -5.41 -5.94
N LEU A 80 -4.36 -5.06 -6.23
CA LEU A 80 -5.54 -5.74 -5.73
C LEU A 80 -6.02 -6.74 -6.77
N PHE A 81 -5.92 -8.02 -6.44
CA PHE A 81 -6.51 -9.09 -7.23
C PHE A 81 -7.99 -9.21 -6.89
N GLY A 82 -8.82 -9.07 -7.91
CA GLY A 82 -10.25 -9.34 -7.87
C GLY A 82 -10.56 -10.79 -7.52
N PRO A 83 -11.82 -11.09 -7.20
CA PRO A 83 -12.19 -12.37 -6.64
C PRO A 83 -11.87 -13.50 -7.61
N THR A 84 -11.13 -14.49 -7.13
CA THR A 84 -10.83 -15.70 -7.91
C THR A 84 -11.92 -16.76 -7.72
N GLU A 85 -12.45 -16.89 -6.49
CA GLU A 85 -13.65 -17.67 -6.10
C GLU A 85 -14.23 -17.11 -4.78
N LYS A 86 -15.53 -17.30 -4.49
CA LYS A 86 -16.14 -17.06 -3.16
C LYS A 86 -15.72 -15.74 -2.47
N ASN A 87 -15.66 -14.63 -3.21
CA ASN A 87 -15.29 -13.30 -2.69
C ASN A 87 -13.87 -13.19 -2.10
N THR A 88 -12.96 -14.15 -2.35
CA THR A 88 -11.57 -14.07 -1.87
C THR A 88 -10.71 -13.29 -2.86
N GLY A 89 -9.99 -12.30 -2.34
CA GLY A 89 -9.03 -11.51 -3.10
C GLY A 89 -7.70 -11.45 -2.37
N ALA A 90 -6.78 -10.66 -2.92
CA ALA A 90 -5.50 -10.42 -2.28
C ALA A 90 -4.93 -9.05 -2.64
N LEU A 91 -4.25 -8.44 -1.69
CA LEU A 91 -3.31 -7.35 -1.95
C LEU A 91 -1.92 -7.94 -2.13
N LEU A 92 -1.21 -7.49 -3.16
CA LEU A 92 0.20 -7.78 -3.36
C LEU A 92 0.95 -6.46 -3.38
N PHE A 93 1.86 -6.32 -2.43
CA PHE A 93 2.80 -5.21 -2.36
C PHE A 93 4.14 -5.67 -2.91
N THR A 94 4.75 -4.84 -3.73
CA THR A 94 6.09 -5.05 -4.27
C THR A 94 6.88 -3.77 -4.07
N GLY A 95 8.11 -3.89 -3.57
CA GLY A 95 8.96 -2.74 -3.31
C GLY A 95 10.38 -3.15 -2.93
N PRO A 96 11.35 -2.22 -2.99
CA PRO A 96 12.76 -2.52 -2.73
C PRO A 96 13.08 -2.73 -1.25
N HIS A 97 12.24 -2.23 -0.35
CA HIS A 97 12.45 -2.35 1.10
C HIS A 97 11.65 -3.50 1.74
N ILE A 98 10.80 -4.16 0.96
CA ILE A 98 10.19 -5.43 1.37
C ILE A 98 11.30 -6.50 1.34
N PRO A 99 11.48 -7.31 2.40
CA PRO A 99 12.49 -8.37 2.40
C PRO A 99 12.30 -9.37 1.26
N ILE A 100 13.42 -9.88 0.74
CA ILE A 100 13.44 -10.98 -0.22
C ILE A 100 13.56 -12.31 0.55
N THR A 101 12.83 -13.32 0.10
CA THR A 101 12.88 -14.67 0.66
C THR A 101 13.02 -15.71 -0.46
N THR A 102 13.53 -16.89 -0.12
CA THR A 102 13.61 -18.05 -1.02
C THR A 102 12.43 -19.02 -0.85
N SER A 103 11.64 -18.85 0.21
CA SER A 103 10.45 -19.65 0.50
C SER A 103 9.32 -18.80 1.07
N ASN A 104 8.09 -19.30 1.03
CA ASN A 104 6.97 -18.60 1.65
C ASN A 104 7.19 -18.46 3.16
N GLN A 105 7.05 -17.25 3.69
CA GLN A 105 7.16 -16.95 5.12
C GLN A 105 5.98 -16.11 5.58
N GLN A 106 5.27 -16.58 6.61
CA GLN A 106 4.17 -15.83 7.22
C GLN A 106 4.74 -14.83 8.24
N LEU A 107 4.24 -13.61 8.21
CA LEU A 107 4.65 -12.51 9.07
C LEU A 107 3.44 -11.72 9.54
N ASP A 108 3.56 -11.13 10.73
CA ASP A 108 2.65 -10.08 11.19
C ASP A 108 3.14 -8.72 10.72
N ILE A 109 2.23 -7.95 10.13
CA ILE A 109 2.49 -6.59 9.65
C ILE A 109 1.43 -5.63 10.20
N VAL A 110 1.73 -4.34 10.11
CA VAL A 110 0.76 -3.28 10.34
C VAL A 110 0.64 -2.45 9.06
N ILE A 111 -0.57 -2.40 8.49
CA ILE A 111 -0.90 -1.47 7.42
C ILE A 111 -1.42 -0.18 8.06
N ARG A 112 -0.78 0.95 7.75
CA ARG A 112 -1.21 2.27 8.21
C ARG A 112 -1.62 3.09 6.99
N THR A 113 -2.74 3.77 7.12
CA THR A 113 -3.23 4.79 6.17
C THR A 113 -3.53 6.07 6.94
N ASP A 114 -3.86 7.15 6.24
CA ASP A 114 -4.33 8.39 6.86
C ASP A 114 -5.62 8.19 7.70
N HIS A 115 -6.36 7.11 7.44
CA HIS A 115 -7.67 6.86 8.05
C HIS A 115 -7.69 5.70 9.04
N SER A 116 -6.69 4.81 9.01
CA SER A 116 -6.75 3.56 9.76
C SER A 116 -5.39 2.95 10.03
N VAL A 117 -5.33 2.16 11.11
CA VAL A 117 -4.20 1.29 11.45
C VAL A 117 -4.73 -0.12 11.59
N MET A 118 -4.21 -1.06 10.79
CA MET A 118 -4.70 -2.42 10.71
C MET A 118 -3.55 -3.42 10.85
N PRO A 119 -3.42 -4.08 12.02
CA PRO A 119 -2.61 -5.29 12.15
C PRO A 119 -3.19 -6.41 11.28
N THR A 120 -2.36 -7.12 10.54
CA THR A 120 -2.81 -8.25 9.71
C THR A 120 -1.67 -9.23 9.43
N GLU A 121 -2.04 -10.45 9.06
CA GLU A 121 -1.09 -11.47 8.62
C GLU A 121 -0.79 -11.30 7.13
N ALA A 122 0.47 -11.50 6.77
CA ALA A 122 0.94 -11.45 5.40
C ALA A 122 1.91 -12.60 5.11
N THR A 123 2.08 -12.91 3.83
CA THR A 123 3.04 -13.91 3.36
C THR A 123 4.08 -13.21 2.50
N LEU A 124 5.35 -13.26 2.90
CA LEU A 124 6.46 -12.97 2.00
C LEU A 124 6.53 -14.08 0.95
N LEU A 125 6.48 -13.68 -0.32
CA LEU A 125 6.56 -14.60 -1.45
C LEU A 125 7.99 -14.65 -1.99
N PRO A 126 8.45 -15.83 -2.45
CA PRO A 126 9.77 -15.97 -3.03
C PRO A 126 9.88 -15.20 -4.35
N SER A 127 10.99 -14.48 -4.49
CA SER A 127 11.32 -13.67 -5.67
C SER A 127 12.82 -13.46 -5.72
N GLN A 128 13.39 -13.35 -6.91
CA GLN A 128 14.85 -13.24 -7.08
C GLN A 128 15.36 -11.80 -6.96
N ASN A 129 14.51 -10.82 -7.23
CA ASN A 129 14.95 -9.45 -7.54
C ASN A 129 14.14 -8.34 -6.86
N LYS A 130 13.04 -8.69 -6.17
CA LYS A 130 12.18 -7.72 -5.49
C LYS A 130 11.42 -8.37 -4.35
N GLY A 131 11.25 -7.65 -3.25
CA GLY A 131 10.40 -8.12 -2.16
C GLY A 131 8.94 -8.11 -2.58
N MET A 132 8.22 -9.18 -2.22
CA MET A 132 6.81 -9.37 -2.52
C MET A 132 6.08 -9.79 -1.26
N LEU A 133 5.05 -9.03 -0.90
CA LEU A 133 4.25 -9.26 0.30
C LEU A 133 2.80 -9.44 -0.10
N PHE A 134 2.26 -10.62 0.19
CA PHE A 134 0.90 -11.02 -0.12
C PHE A 134 0.02 -10.92 1.13
N VAL A 135 -1.10 -10.20 1.04
CA VAL A 135 -2.07 -10.06 2.12
C VAL A 135 -3.41 -10.59 1.61
N PRO A 136 -3.92 -11.70 2.17
CA PRO A 136 -5.23 -12.21 1.80
C PRO A 136 -6.32 -11.23 2.26
N VAL A 137 -7.31 -10.98 1.42
CA VAL A 137 -8.41 -10.07 1.76
C VAL A 137 -9.77 -10.64 1.36
N THR A 138 -10.83 -10.14 2.01
CA THR A 138 -12.19 -10.37 1.52
C THR A 138 -12.57 -9.22 0.58
N MET A 139 -13.00 -9.56 -0.64
CA MET A 139 -13.34 -8.55 -1.64
C MET A 139 -14.60 -7.76 -1.26
N VAL A 140 -15.51 -8.37 -0.50
CA VAL A 140 -16.73 -7.73 0.00
C VAL A 140 -16.41 -6.57 0.94
N GLN A 141 -15.35 -6.68 1.74
CA GLN A 141 -14.92 -5.61 2.63
C GLN A 141 -13.96 -4.64 1.92
N THR A 142 -13.04 -5.18 1.12
CA THR A 142 -11.91 -4.40 0.58
C THR A 142 -12.28 -3.57 -0.65
N ALA A 143 -13.04 -4.14 -1.61
CA ALA A 143 -13.33 -3.44 -2.85
C ALA A 143 -14.14 -2.14 -2.63
N PRO A 144 -15.18 -2.11 -1.78
CA PRO A 144 -15.93 -0.88 -1.52
C PRO A 144 -15.09 0.21 -0.84
N GLN A 145 -14.13 -0.20 -0.01
CA GLN A 145 -13.24 0.68 0.75
C GLN A 145 -12.02 1.14 -0.05
N LEU A 146 -11.84 0.64 -1.29
CA LEU A 146 -10.80 1.14 -2.17
C LEU A 146 -11.17 2.55 -2.64
N ASP A 147 -10.68 3.53 -1.90
CA ASP A 147 -10.80 4.95 -2.17
C ASP A 147 -9.41 5.61 -2.09
N ASP A 148 -9.37 6.93 -2.14
CA ASP A 148 -8.15 7.67 -1.85
C ASP A 148 -7.80 7.48 -0.37
N VAL A 149 -6.61 6.92 -0.12
CA VAL A 149 -6.11 6.66 1.25
C VAL A 149 -4.94 7.57 1.62
N GLY A 150 -4.53 8.45 0.69
CA GLY A 150 -3.39 9.35 0.87
C GLY A 150 -2.12 8.56 1.19
N ALA A 151 -1.47 8.86 2.31
CA ALA A 151 -0.28 8.11 2.72
C ALA A 151 -0.66 6.70 3.19
N MET A 152 0.00 5.68 2.62
CA MET A 152 -0.09 4.29 3.04
C MET A 152 1.29 3.73 3.34
N GLU A 153 1.45 3.13 4.52
CA GLU A 153 2.68 2.49 4.99
C GLU A 153 2.42 1.03 5.37
N ILE A 154 3.45 0.18 5.20
CA ILE A 154 3.48 -1.15 5.82
C ILE A 154 4.66 -1.20 6.77
N LEU A 155 4.38 -1.56 8.02
CA LEU A 155 5.37 -1.71 9.06
C LEU A 155 5.58 -3.20 9.36
N LEU A 156 6.84 -3.60 9.44
CA LEU A 156 7.29 -4.90 9.93
C LEU A 156 8.17 -4.66 11.15
N GLN A 157 7.77 -5.19 12.31
CA GLN A 157 8.48 -4.97 13.59
C GLN A 157 8.75 -3.48 13.88
N GLY A 158 7.76 -2.63 13.56
CA GLY A 158 7.83 -1.18 13.74
C GLY A 158 8.65 -0.42 12.69
N LYS A 159 9.27 -1.09 11.71
CA LYS A 159 10.01 -0.46 10.61
C LYS A 159 9.17 -0.39 9.35
N THR A 160 9.12 0.78 8.71
CA THR A 160 8.45 0.94 7.41
C THR A 160 9.20 0.18 6.32
N ILE A 161 8.54 -0.80 5.70
CA ILE A 161 9.08 -1.62 4.60
C ILE A 161 8.41 -1.34 3.25
N TYR A 162 7.33 -0.54 3.26
CA TYR A 162 6.63 -0.07 2.07
C TYR A 162 5.98 1.28 2.40
N ALA A 163 6.03 2.22 1.46
CA ALA A 163 5.35 3.50 1.57
C ALA A 163 4.87 3.97 0.18
N SER A 164 3.66 4.49 0.10
CA SER A 164 3.09 5.04 -1.14
C SER A 164 2.03 6.10 -0.82
N SER A 165 1.91 7.12 -1.66
CA SER A 165 0.82 8.11 -1.57
C SER A 165 -0.23 7.77 -2.62
N ILE A 166 -1.27 7.04 -2.23
CA ILE A 166 -2.26 6.48 -3.15
C ILE A 166 -3.42 7.45 -3.37
N SER A 167 -3.64 7.79 -4.64
CA SER A 167 -4.77 8.61 -5.12
C SER A 167 -5.42 7.94 -6.34
N GLY A 168 -6.68 8.29 -6.61
CA GLY A 168 -7.51 7.67 -7.65
C GLY A 168 -8.06 6.30 -7.28
N GLY A 169 -8.15 5.96 -5.99
CA GLY A 169 -8.65 4.66 -5.52
C GLY A 169 -10.10 4.39 -5.97
N PHE A 170 -10.96 5.41 -5.98
CA PHE A 170 -12.32 5.30 -6.50
C PHE A 170 -12.38 4.89 -7.98
N ARG A 171 -11.44 5.37 -8.82
CA ARG A 171 -11.34 4.94 -10.23
C ARG A 171 -10.92 3.49 -10.34
N ALA A 172 -9.99 3.06 -9.48
CA ALA A 172 -9.55 1.67 -9.41
C ALA A 172 -10.69 0.75 -8.96
N ARG A 173 -11.45 1.14 -7.95
CA ARG A 173 -12.67 0.45 -7.51
C ARG A 173 -13.66 0.28 -8.65
N ASP A 174 -14.03 1.37 -9.32
CA ASP A 174 -15.03 1.34 -10.38
C ASP A 174 -14.57 0.46 -11.57
N ALA A 175 -13.29 0.56 -11.94
CA ALA A 175 -12.71 -0.26 -13.00
C ALA A 175 -12.67 -1.75 -12.62
N LEU A 176 -12.31 -2.08 -11.38
CA LEU A 176 -12.28 -3.45 -10.89
C LEU A 176 -13.69 -4.04 -10.86
N MET A 177 -14.66 -3.32 -10.31
CA MET A 177 -16.05 -3.76 -10.22
C MET A 177 -16.72 -3.90 -11.60
N SER A 178 -16.42 -2.99 -12.54
CA SER A 178 -16.87 -3.10 -13.92
C SER A 178 -16.25 -4.32 -14.61
N CYS A 179 -14.97 -4.59 -14.36
CA CYS A 179 -14.27 -5.74 -14.92
C CYS A 179 -14.85 -7.07 -14.41
N ILE A 180 -15.16 -7.17 -13.11
CA ILE A 180 -15.72 -8.39 -12.49
C ILE A 180 -17.11 -8.72 -13.03
N LYS A 181 -17.90 -7.70 -13.40
CA LYS A 181 -19.26 -7.86 -13.95
C LYS A 181 -19.30 -8.15 -15.45
N SER A 182 -18.18 -7.99 -16.16
CA SER A 182 -18.03 -8.13 -17.61
C SER A 182 -17.72 -9.56 -18.03
#